data_AF-A0A0S7ERP4-F1
#
_entry.id   AF-A0A0S7ERP4-F1
#
_cell.length_a   1.000
_cell.length_b   1.000
_cell.length_c   1.000
_cell.angle_alpha   90.00
_cell.angle_beta   90.00
_cell.angle_gamma   90.00
#
_symmetry.space_group_name_H-M   'P 1'
#
loop_
_entity.id
_entity.type
_entity.pdbx_description
1 polymer ?
#
loop_
_entity_poly.entity_id
_entity_poly.type
_entity_poly.pdbx_seq_one_letter_code
_entity_poly.pdbx_strand_id
1 'polypeptide(L)'
;LFNSSFSIGVLLCCPLVTMWSVSAVILALAAVALGSADPDTQRPRHDSNLEIYKRLFETKRKDQLNALKNLVELNDINQQYKIIDIMLKGLFKVLEDSRQILVAANMQPDDPFPLDDKIKEAFSHVVENTAFFGDVALRFPRIVHHYYDRNADWGGLLRW
;
A
#
# COMPACT_ATOMS: atom_id res chain seq x y z
N LEU A 1 65.86 -27.77 65.97
CA LEU A 1 66.52 -27.02 64.87
C LEU A 1 65.44 -26.76 63.82
N PHE A 2 64.50 -25.84 64.04
CA PHE A 2 64.53 -24.38 63.83
C PHE A 2 64.78 -23.93 62.38
N ASN A 3 63.91 -23.00 61.95
CA ASN A 3 63.88 -22.17 60.74
C ASN A 3 63.35 -22.81 59.44
N SER A 4 62.44 -22.19 58.67
CA SER A 4 61.87 -20.83 58.73
C SER A 4 60.53 -20.76 57.99
N SER A 5 59.60 -19.98 58.53
CA SER A 5 58.49 -19.35 57.82
C SER A 5 59.00 -18.20 56.94
N PHE A 6 58.44 -18.01 55.74
CA PHE A 6 58.06 -16.69 55.25
C PHE A 6 57.04 -16.76 54.11
N SER A 7 56.14 -15.77 54.11
CA SER A 7 54.87 -15.69 53.39
C SER A 7 55.00 -14.85 52.11
N ILE A 8 54.40 -15.31 51.00
CA ILE A 8 53.93 -14.50 49.86
C ILE A 8 52.69 -15.26 49.37
N GLY A 9 51.46 -14.82 49.61
CA GLY A 9 50.90 -13.59 49.08
C GLY A 9 50.12 -13.92 47.81
N VAL A 10 48.80 -14.04 47.96
CA VAL A 10 47.77 -13.84 46.90
C VAL A 10 47.72 -14.91 45.79
N LEU A 11 46.71 -15.79 45.81
CA LEU A 11 45.88 -16.11 44.63
C LEU A 11 44.66 -16.98 45.00
N LEU A 12 43.81 -16.50 45.91
CA LEU A 12 42.51 -17.14 46.17
C LEU A 12 41.40 -16.22 45.65
N CYS A 13 41.20 -16.24 44.33
CA CYS A 13 39.99 -15.88 43.60
C CYS A 13 40.36 -15.63 42.13
N CYS A 14 39.80 -16.40 41.20
CA CYS A 14 39.19 -15.91 39.95
C CYS A 14 39.15 -17.00 38.85
N PRO A 15 38.24 -18.00 38.94
CA PRO A 15 37.71 -18.62 37.73
C PRO A 15 36.35 -18.02 37.32
N LEU A 16 35.68 -17.26 38.20
CA LEU A 16 34.35 -16.70 37.90
C LEU A 16 34.39 -15.35 37.16
N VAL A 17 35.47 -14.56 37.28
CA VAL A 17 35.56 -13.24 36.63
C VAL A 17 35.85 -13.34 35.13
N THR A 18 36.45 -14.44 34.67
CA THR A 18 36.73 -14.64 33.24
C THR A 18 35.52 -15.12 32.44
N MET A 19 34.56 -15.83 33.05
CA MET A 19 33.35 -16.32 32.37
C MET A 19 32.32 -15.23 32.05
N TRP A 20 32.28 -14.15 32.83
CA TRP A 20 31.40 -13.01 32.59
C TRP A 20 31.93 -12.08 31.49
N SER A 21 33.24 -12.02 31.33
CA SER A 21 33.90 -11.18 30.31
C SER A 21 33.65 -11.70 28.89
N VAL A 22 33.75 -13.01 28.67
CA VAL A 22 33.59 -13.60 27.33
C VAL A 22 32.13 -13.56 26.87
N SER A 23 31.17 -13.74 27.77
CA SER A 23 29.73 -13.65 27.45
C SER A 23 29.30 -12.23 27.07
N ALA A 24 29.86 -11.21 27.73
CA ALA A 24 29.60 -9.81 27.40
C ALA A 24 30.18 -9.44 26.02
N VAL A 25 31.35 -9.97 25.65
CA VAL A 25 31.97 -9.71 24.35
C VAL A 25 31.20 -10.39 23.21
N ILE A 26 30.67 -11.60 23.42
CA ILE A 26 29.86 -12.31 22.41
C ILE A 26 28.49 -11.62 22.22
N LEU A 27 27.85 -11.14 23.29
CA LEU A 27 26.62 -10.35 23.21
C LEU A 27 26.85 -8.98 22.54
N ALA A 28 27.99 -8.34 22.78
CA ALA A 28 28.36 -7.09 22.12
C ALA A 28 28.65 -7.26 20.61
N LEU A 29 29.25 -8.39 20.21
CA LEU A 29 29.50 -8.71 18.79
C LEU A 29 28.21 -9.08 18.02
N ALA A 30 27.24 -9.72 18.68
CA ALA A 30 25.92 -9.96 18.10
C ALA A 30 25.11 -8.67 17.88
N ALA A 31 25.25 -7.68 18.77
CA ALA A 31 24.60 -6.38 18.64
C ALA A 31 25.17 -5.55 17.47
N VAL A 32 26.45 -5.72 17.14
CA VAL A 32 27.10 -5.02 16.00
C VAL A 32 26.68 -5.61 14.65
N ALA A 33 26.34 -6.91 14.57
CA ALA A 33 25.89 -7.55 13.33
C ALA A 33 24.42 -7.23 12.96
N LEU A 34 23.64 -6.64 13.87
CA LEU A 34 22.28 -6.15 13.62
C LEU A 34 22.24 -4.63 13.35
N GLY A 35 23.40 -4.04 13.07
CA GLY A 35 23.55 -2.64 12.69
C GLY A 35 22.80 -2.28 11.41
N SER A 36 21.62 -1.69 11.61
CA SER A 36 21.01 -0.65 10.77
C SER A 36 20.93 -0.95 9.27
N ALA A 37 19.86 -1.63 8.85
CA ALA A 37 19.20 -1.24 7.61
C ALA A 37 18.60 0.15 7.86
N ASP A 38 19.28 1.19 7.38
CA ASP A 38 18.80 2.57 7.42
C ASP A 38 17.53 2.71 6.54
N PRO A 39 16.34 2.99 7.11
CA PRO A 39 15.13 3.19 6.32
C PRO A 39 14.96 4.63 5.82
N ASP A 40 15.84 5.57 6.20
CA ASP A 40 15.58 7.01 6.03
C ASP A 40 15.86 7.56 4.63
N THR A 41 16.60 6.84 3.78
CA THR A 41 16.86 7.34 2.42
C THR A 41 15.68 7.10 1.45
N GLN A 42 14.80 6.12 1.74
CA GLN A 42 13.71 5.73 0.81
C GLN A 42 12.35 6.37 1.13
N ARG A 43 12.09 6.71 2.41
CA ARG A 43 10.86 7.39 2.85
C ARG A 43 10.57 8.72 2.12
N PRO A 44 11.52 9.67 2.02
CA PRO A 44 11.22 10.99 1.45
C PRO A 44 10.80 10.92 -0.03
N ARG A 45 11.37 9.98 -0.79
CA ARG A 45 11.06 9.78 -2.22
C ARG A 45 9.73 9.06 -2.42
N HIS A 46 9.41 8.11 -1.55
CA HIS A 46 8.14 7.39 -1.56
C HIS A 46 6.96 8.33 -1.27
N ASP A 47 7.12 9.18 -0.26
CA ASP A 47 6.16 10.23 0.09
C ASP A 47 5.92 11.20 -1.08
N SER A 48 6.98 11.55 -1.82
CA SER A 48 6.88 12.41 -3.01
C SER A 48 6.05 11.78 -4.14
N ASN A 49 6.22 10.48 -4.44
CA ASN A 49 5.44 9.80 -5.47
C ASN A 49 3.95 9.74 -5.11
N LEU A 50 3.63 9.46 -3.85
CA LEU A 50 2.26 9.44 -3.36
C LEU A 50 1.63 10.85 -3.41
N GLU A 51 2.38 11.89 -3.08
CA GLU A 51 1.90 13.27 -3.18
C GLU A 51 1.61 13.67 -4.63
N ILE A 52 2.49 13.30 -5.57
CA ILE A 52 2.26 13.52 -7.00
C ILE A 52 0.99 12.79 -7.46
N TYR A 53 0.84 11.52 -7.09
CA TYR A 53 -0.36 10.75 -7.39
C TYR A 53 -1.64 11.44 -6.88
N LYS A 54 -1.65 11.91 -5.63
CA LYS A 54 -2.80 12.62 -5.05
C LYS A 54 -3.19 13.85 -5.88
N ARG A 55 -2.22 14.66 -6.30
CA ARG A 55 -2.47 15.87 -7.12
C ARG A 55 -3.01 15.51 -8.51
N LEU A 56 -2.49 14.46 -9.14
CA LEU A 56 -2.99 13.95 -10.42
C LEU A 56 -4.42 13.44 -10.28
N PHE A 57 -4.68 12.68 -9.20
CA PHE A 57 -6.00 12.15 -8.91
C PHE A 57 -7.01 13.28 -8.71
N GLU A 58 -6.71 14.27 -7.86
CA GLU A 58 -7.58 15.44 -7.65
C GLU A 58 -7.92 16.19 -8.94
N THR A 59 -6.95 16.32 -9.85
CA THR A 59 -7.17 16.96 -11.16
C THR A 59 -8.13 16.12 -11.99
N LYS A 60 -7.87 14.80 -12.10
CA LYS A 60 -8.73 13.86 -12.81
C LYS A 60 -10.17 13.85 -12.27
N ARG A 61 -10.35 13.95 -10.95
CA ARG A 61 -11.67 14.02 -10.29
C ARG A 61 -12.46 15.26 -10.73
N LYS A 62 -11.80 16.42 -10.84
CA LYS A 62 -12.46 17.66 -11.30
C LYS A 62 -12.95 17.51 -12.74
N ASP A 63 -12.13 16.93 -13.62
CA ASP A 63 -12.48 16.73 -15.03
C ASP A 63 -13.64 15.74 -15.19
N GLN A 64 -13.58 14.62 -14.48
CA GLN A 64 -14.64 13.62 -14.43
C GLN A 64 -15.97 14.21 -13.96
N LEU A 65 -15.95 14.97 -12.85
CA LEU A 65 -17.14 15.62 -12.31
C LEU A 65 -17.71 16.67 -13.26
N ASN A 66 -16.86 17.39 -13.98
CA ASN A 66 -17.29 18.34 -15.01
C ASN A 66 -17.98 17.63 -16.19
N ALA A 67 -17.41 16.52 -16.67
CA ALA A 67 -18.03 15.70 -17.70
C ALA A 67 -19.40 15.14 -17.26
N LEU A 68 -19.54 14.72 -16.00
CA LEU A 68 -20.82 14.25 -15.46
C LEU A 68 -21.86 15.37 -15.36
N LYS A 69 -21.47 16.61 -15.04
CA LYS A 69 -22.40 17.76 -15.06
C LYS A 69 -22.98 17.95 -16.46
N ASN A 70 -22.12 17.96 -17.49
CA ASN A 70 -22.56 18.06 -18.88
C ASN A 70 -23.51 16.91 -19.27
N LEU A 71 -23.24 15.69 -18.76
CA LEU A 71 -24.10 14.54 -19.00
C LEU A 71 -25.45 14.65 -18.29
N VAL A 72 -25.52 15.25 -17.09
CA VAL A 72 -26.78 15.52 -16.37
C VAL A 72 -27.61 16.56 -17.14
N GLU A 73 -26.97 17.59 -17.67
CA GLU A 73 -27.62 18.66 -18.46
C GLU A 73 -28.07 18.19 -19.86
N LEU A 74 -27.62 17.01 -20.31
CA LEU A 74 -28.05 16.41 -21.56
C LEU A 74 -29.55 16.10 -21.53
N ASN A 75 -30.32 16.84 -22.32
CA ASN A 75 -31.78 16.66 -22.45
C ASN A 75 -32.17 15.49 -23.38
N ASP A 76 -31.44 14.37 -23.30
CA ASP A 76 -31.76 13.12 -24.01
C ASP A 76 -31.47 11.93 -23.09
N ILE A 77 -32.53 11.41 -22.47
CA ILE A 77 -32.45 10.27 -21.55
C ILE A 77 -31.95 9.02 -22.26
N ASN A 78 -32.35 8.78 -23.51
CA ASN A 78 -31.90 7.58 -24.23
C ASN A 78 -30.39 7.61 -24.49
N GLN A 79 -29.84 8.80 -24.77
CA GLN A 79 -28.40 8.98 -24.88
C GLN A 79 -27.69 8.83 -23.53
N GLN A 80 -28.24 9.39 -22.44
CA GLN A 80 -27.68 9.17 -21.10
C GLN A 80 -27.57 7.67 -20.78
N TYR A 81 -28.60 6.87 -21.06
CA TYR A 81 -28.58 5.42 -20.87
C TYR A 81 -27.48 4.73 -21.68
N LYS A 82 -27.27 5.13 -22.94
CA LYS A 82 -26.23 4.56 -23.81
C LYS A 82 -24.83 4.94 -23.37
N ILE A 83 -24.62 6.21 -23.03
CA ILE A 83 -23.33 6.72 -22.56
C ILE A 83 -22.97 6.02 -21.25
N ILE A 84 -23.89 5.96 -20.29
CA ILE A 84 -23.65 5.31 -19.00
C ILE A 84 -23.43 3.80 -19.15
N ASP A 85 -24.13 3.12 -20.06
CA ASP A 85 -23.86 1.70 -20.35
C ASP A 85 -22.41 1.47 -20.77
N ILE A 86 -21.92 2.26 -21.74
CA ILE A 86 -20.55 2.18 -22.23
C ILE A 86 -19.56 2.50 -21.10
N MET A 87 -19.84 3.55 -20.31
CA MET A 87 -18.99 3.94 -19.20
C MET A 87 -18.88 2.85 -18.14
N LEU A 88 -20.00 2.27 -17.70
CA LEU A 88 -20.01 1.22 -16.69
C LEU A 88 -19.27 -0.03 -17.20
N LYS A 89 -19.54 -0.48 -18.43
CA LYS A 89 -18.81 -1.60 -19.04
C LYS A 89 -17.31 -1.36 -19.09
N GLY A 90 -16.88 -0.16 -19.47
CA GLY A 90 -15.46 0.21 -19.47
C GLY A 90 -14.86 0.22 -18.08
N LEU A 91 -15.56 0.81 -17.10
CA LEU A 91 -15.12 0.92 -15.72
C LEU A 91 -14.91 -0.45 -15.08
N PHE A 92 -15.92 -1.31 -15.14
CA PHE A 92 -15.86 -2.65 -14.55
C PHE A 92 -14.82 -3.54 -15.25
N LYS A 93 -14.63 -3.38 -16.56
CA LYS A 93 -13.54 -4.07 -17.27
C LYS A 93 -12.17 -3.64 -16.75
N VAL A 94 -11.90 -2.34 -16.67
CA VAL A 94 -10.61 -1.83 -16.16
C VAL A 94 -10.39 -2.23 -14.70
N LEU A 95 -11.45 -2.25 -13.90
CA LEU A 95 -11.39 -2.67 -12.50
C LEU A 95 -11.00 -4.16 -12.38
N GLU A 96 -11.57 -5.04 -13.20
CA GLU A 96 -11.24 -6.47 -13.21
C GLU A 96 -9.80 -6.71 -13.69
N ASP A 97 -9.41 -6.10 -14.82
CA ASP A 97 -8.06 -6.22 -15.38
C ASP A 97 -7.01 -5.75 -14.35
N SER A 98 -7.28 -4.65 -13.66
CA SER A 98 -6.36 -4.08 -12.66
C SER A 98 -6.31 -4.93 -11.39
N ARG A 99 -7.45 -5.44 -10.93
CA ARG A 99 -7.53 -6.37 -9.80
C ARG A 99 -6.66 -7.61 -10.05
N GLN A 100 -6.70 -8.20 -11.24
CA GLN A 100 -5.88 -9.37 -11.57
C GLN A 100 -4.39 -9.08 -11.45
N ILE A 101 -3.94 -7.89 -11.85
CA ILE A 101 -2.55 -7.46 -11.72
C ILE A 101 -2.16 -7.35 -10.24
N LEU A 102 -2.99 -6.73 -9.41
CA LEU A 102 -2.70 -6.53 -7.98
C LEU A 102 -2.71 -7.85 -7.20
N VAL A 103 -3.63 -8.75 -7.51
CA VAL A 103 -3.68 -10.11 -6.94
C VAL A 103 -2.43 -10.90 -7.35
N ALA A 104 -2.03 -10.85 -8.63
CA ALA A 104 -0.83 -11.53 -9.11
C ALA A 104 0.46 -10.96 -8.49
N ALA A 105 0.47 -9.67 -8.15
CA ALA A 105 1.56 -9.02 -7.42
C ALA A 105 1.55 -9.32 -5.91
N ASN A 106 0.53 -10.03 -5.40
CA ASN A 106 0.32 -10.34 -3.99
C ASN A 106 0.30 -9.09 -3.09
N MET A 107 -0.24 -7.98 -3.61
CA MET A 107 -0.37 -6.72 -2.88
C MET A 107 -1.34 -6.87 -1.70
N GLN A 108 -0.94 -6.36 -0.54
CA GLN A 108 -1.74 -6.31 0.67
C GLN A 108 -2.36 -4.92 0.88
N PRO A 109 -3.50 -4.80 1.59
CA PRO A 109 -4.15 -3.52 1.85
C PRO A 109 -3.29 -2.48 2.60
N ASP A 110 -2.39 -2.96 3.48
CA ASP A 110 -1.52 -2.12 4.30
C ASP A 110 -0.16 -1.82 3.63
N ASP A 111 0.04 -2.30 2.40
CA ASP A 111 1.28 -2.05 1.67
C ASP A 111 1.44 -0.56 1.35
N PRO A 112 2.70 -0.06 1.34
CA PRO A 112 2.97 1.30 0.92
C PRO A 112 2.64 1.49 -0.56
N PHE A 113 2.38 2.73 -0.98
CA PHE A 113 2.08 3.07 -2.37
C PHE A 113 3.11 2.44 -3.35
N PRO A 114 2.68 1.72 -4.40
CA PRO A 114 3.60 0.97 -5.25
C PRO A 114 4.61 1.86 -5.99
N LEU A 115 5.87 1.40 -6.03
CA LEU A 115 6.95 2.03 -6.80
C LEU A 115 7.03 1.50 -8.23
N ASP A 116 6.72 0.22 -8.43
CA ASP A 116 6.66 -0.39 -9.77
C ASP A 116 5.55 0.26 -10.59
N ASP A 117 5.87 0.69 -11.81
CA ASP A 117 4.95 1.46 -12.65
C ASP A 117 3.69 0.68 -13.01
N LYS A 118 3.82 -0.63 -13.28
CA LYS A 118 2.69 -1.47 -13.66
C LYS A 118 1.75 -1.70 -12.49
N ILE A 119 2.29 -1.98 -11.31
CA ILE A 119 1.50 -2.14 -10.08
C ILE A 119 0.86 -0.81 -9.69
N LYS A 120 1.60 0.31 -9.82
CA LYS A 120 1.10 1.66 -9.57
C LYS A 120 -0.04 2.06 -10.49
N GLU A 121 0.06 1.74 -11.77
CA GLU A 121 -1.01 1.98 -12.73
C GLU A 121 -2.26 1.17 -12.36
N ALA A 122 -2.11 -0.14 -12.08
CA ALA A 122 -3.22 -0.98 -11.66
C ALA A 122 -3.88 -0.51 -10.35
N PHE A 123 -3.08 -0.11 -9.36
CA PHE A 123 -3.56 0.48 -8.11
C PHE A 123 -4.35 1.77 -8.36
N SER A 124 -3.79 2.67 -9.18
CA SER A 124 -4.44 3.92 -9.57
C SER A 124 -5.78 3.63 -10.25
N HIS A 125 -5.81 2.70 -11.21
CA HIS A 125 -7.04 2.30 -11.87
C HIS A 125 -8.10 1.79 -10.89
N VAL A 126 -7.77 0.94 -9.92
CA VAL A 126 -8.75 0.45 -8.94
C VAL A 126 -9.35 1.60 -8.13
N VAL A 127 -8.51 2.43 -7.53
CA VAL A 127 -8.96 3.55 -6.67
C VAL A 127 -9.77 4.57 -7.47
N GLU A 128 -9.27 4.94 -8.65
CA GLU A 128 -9.87 5.97 -9.48
C GLU A 128 -11.20 5.53 -10.09
N ASN A 129 -11.29 4.29 -10.60
CA ASN A 129 -12.54 3.77 -11.16
C ASN A 129 -13.58 3.54 -10.07
N THR A 130 -13.18 3.11 -8.88
CA THR A 130 -14.11 2.97 -7.74
C THR A 130 -14.70 4.31 -7.33
N ALA A 131 -13.86 5.35 -7.19
CA ALA A 131 -14.33 6.69 -6.88
C ALA A 131 -15.24 7.26 -7.98
N PHE A 132 -14.88 7.06 -9.25
CA PHE A 132 -15.68 7.53 -10.37
C PHE A 132 -17.02 6.79 -10.50
N PHE A 133 -17.04 5.48 -10.27
CA PHE A 133 -18.29 4.70 -10.20
C PHE A 133 -19.24 5.30 -9.17
N GLY A 134 -18.73 5.64 -7.98
CA GLY A 134 -19.51 6.29 -6.93
C GLY A 134 -20.18 7.58 -7.41
N ASP A 135 -19.48 8.44 -8.15
CA ASP A 135 -20.07 9.67 -8.69
C ASP A 135 -21.18 9.42 -9.71
N VAL A 136 -20.99 8.43 -10.58
CA VAL A 136 -21.96 8.05 -11.60
C VAL A 136 -23.21 7.49 -10.93
N ALA A 137 -23.03 6.60 -9.95
CA ALA A 137 -24.11 6.01 -9.17
C ALA A 137 -24.94 7.06 -8.42
N LEU A 138 -24.28 8.05 -7.81
CA LEU A 138 -24.97 9.12 -7.08
C LEU A 138 -25.75 10.07 -8.00
N ARG A 139 -25.27 10.31 -9.23
CA ARG A 139 -25.91 11.24 -10.18
C ARG A 139 -26.98 10.58 -11.05
N PHE A 140 -26.81 9.30 -11.36
CA PHE A 140 -27.69 8.56 -12.26
C PHE A 140 -28.21 7.26 -11.62
N PRO A 141 -28.78 7.30 -10.40
CA PRO A 141 -29.09 6.09 -9.64
C PRO A 141 -30.01 5.14 -10.39
N ARG A 142 -31.02 5.65 -11.10
CA ARG A 142 -31.95 4.84 -11.90
C ARG A 142 -31.25 4.09 -13.04
N ILE A 143 -30.32 4.76 -13.73
CA ILE A 143 -29.61 4.21 -14.89
C ILE A 143 -28.55 3.22 -14.40
N VAL A 144 -27.83 3.56 -13.34
CA VAL A 144 -26.80 2.68 -12.77
C VAL A 144 -27.42 1.40 -12.23
N HIS A 145 -28.49 1.46 -11.42
CA HIS A 145 -29.15 0.24 -10.94
C HIS A 145 -29.69 -0.62 -12.09
N HIS A 146 -30.21 0.00 -13.15
CA HIS A 146 -30.65 -0.73 -14.34
C HIS A 146 -29.56 -1.64 -14.93
N TYR A 147 -28.30 -1.18 -14.98
CA TYR A 147 -27.20 -2.00 -15.49
C TYR A 147 -26.54 -2.85 -14.40
N TYR A 148 -26.26 -2.26 -13.24
CA TYR A 148 -25.52 -2.90 -12.15
C TYR A 148 -26.23 -4.15 -11.63
N ASP A 149 -27.54 -4.08 -11.37
CA ASP A 149 -28.30 -5.19 -10.78
C ASP A 149 -28.41 -6.40 -11.74
N ARG A 150 -28.10 -6.22 -13.02
CA ARG A 150 -28.13 -7.29 -14.05
C ARG A 150 -26.77 -7.91 -14.33
N ASN A 151 -25.70 -7.40 -13.73
CA ASN A 151 -24.35 -7.91 -13.88
C ASN A 151 -23.88 -8.45 -12.52
N ALA A 152 -24.12 -9.74 -12.27
CA ALA A 152 -23.87 -10.36 -10.97
C ALA A 152 -22.41 -10.23 -10.50
N ASP A 153 -21.45 -10.23 -11.42
CA ASP A 153 -20.02 -10.15 -11.13
C ASP A 153 -19.59 -8.77 -10.64
N TRP A 154 -20.31 -7.72 -11.02
CA TRP A 154 -19.96 -6.33 -10.69
C TRP A 154 -20.00 -6.06 -9.18
N GLY A 155 -20.94 -6.71 -8.48
CA GLY A 155 -21.01 -6.60 -7.03
C GLY A 155 -19.87 -7.28 -6.29
N GLY A 156 -19.34 -8.38 -6.83
CA GLY A 156 -18.14 -9.01 -6.28
C GLY A 156 -16.91 -8.13 -6.48
N LEU A 157 -16.80 -7.52 -7.65
CA LEU A 157 -15.65 -6.70 -8.02
C LEU A 157 -15.54 -5.39 -7.24
N LEU A 158 -16.66 -4.70 -6.96
CA LEU A 158 -16.63 -3.49 -6.13
C LEU A 158 -16.37 -3.74 -4.65
N ARG A 159 -16.60 -4.98 -4.19
CA ARG A 159 -16.42 -5.36 -2.78
C ARG A 159 -15.04 -5.93 -2.50
N TRP A 160 -14.26 -6.21 -3.55
CA TRP A 160 -12.87 -6.61 -3.46
C TRP A 160 -12.02 -5.42 -3.02
#